data_AF-A0A397JYA8-F1
#
_entry.id   AF-A0A397JYA8-F1
#
_cell.length_a   1.000
_cell.length_b   1.000
_cell.length_c   1.000
_cell.angle_alpha   90.00
_cell.angle_beta   90.00
_cell.angle_gamma   90.00
#
_symmetry.space_group_name_H-M   'P 1'
#
loop_
_entity.id
_entity.type
_entity.pdbx_description
1 polymer ?
#
loop_
_entity_poly.entity_id
_entity_poly.type
_entity_poly.pdbx_seq_one_letter_code
_entity_poly.pdbx_strand_id
1 'polypeptide(L)'
;MYLLSRKENYKESDITRLQESINKWVKLFIELFEEYSSSKLQFPKLHSWVFHICSSICEFGAINGYTIETYESLHKDYVQKPYKLTNKKEIEKQIMKIIRRKAIIIESSSKEYQKSQ
;
A
#
# COMPACT_ATOMS: atom_id res chain seq x y z
N MET A 1 14.78 -4.90 6.54
CA MET A 1 14.22 -4.13 5.41
C MET A 1 12.71 -3.92 5.58
N TYR A 2 11.86 -4.96 5.51
CA TYR A 2 10.38 -4.81 5.58
C TYR A 2 9.86 -4.00 6.77
N LEU A 3 10.29 -4.33 7.99
CA LEU A 3 9.86 -3.59 9.19
C LEU A 3 10.33 -2.13 9.18
N LEU A 4 11.52 -1.85 8.65
CA LEU A 4 12.05 -0.49 8.55
C LEU A 4 11.28 0.33 7.51
N SER A 5 10.93 -0.27 6.36
CA SER A 5 10.16 0.41 5.31
C SER A 5 8.74 0.81 5.72
N ARG A 6 8.17 0.15 6.73
CA ARG A 6 6.80 0.40 7.22
C ARG A 6 6.72 1.46 8.30
N LYS A 7 7.85 2.02 8.74
CA LYS A 7 7.90 3.01 9.81
C LYS A 7 7.19 4.29 9.37
N GLU A 8 6.44 4.90 10.27
CA GLU A 8 5.77 6.19 10.00
C GLU A 8 6.70 7.38 10.23
N ASN A 9 7.60 7.28 11.22
CA ASN A 9 8.51 8.35 11.59
C ASN A 9 9.96 7.87 11.47
N TYR A 10 10.69 8.41 10.51
CA TYR A 10 12.09 8.08 10.28
C TYR A 10 13.01 9.07 11.02
N LYS A 11 14.02 8.53 11.69
CA LYS A 11 15.23 9.28 12.07
C LYS A 11 16.27 9.11 10.97
N GLU A 12 17.23 10.02 10.91
CA GLU A 12 18.35 9.94 9.94
C GLU A 12 19.05 8.56 10.00
N SER A 13 19.28 8.05 11.21
CA SER A 13 19.88 6.72 11.40
C SER A 13 19.02 5.55 10.89
N ASP A 14 17.69 5.70 10.88
CA ASP A 14 16.81 4.69 10.29
C ASP A 14 16.95 4.67 8.77
N ILE A 15 17.12 5.84 8.14
CA ILE A 15 17.28 6.00 6.69
C ILE A 15 18.62 5.40 6.25
N THR A 16 19.71 5.71 6.96
CA THR A 16 21.03 5.12 6.71
C THR A 16 20.97 3.59 6.81
N ARG A 17 20.37 3.06 7.88
CA ARG A 17 20.22 1.62 8.09
C ARG A 17 19.35 0.96 7.03
N LEU A 18 18.33 1.67 6.53
CA LEU A 18 17.50 1.21 5.43
C LEU A 18 18.31 1.13 4.13
N GLN A 19 19.08 2.16 3.78
CA GLN A 19 19.93 2.17 2.59
C GLN A 19 20.97 1.03 2.63
N GLU A 20 21.62 0.81 3.76
CA GLU A 20 22.55 -0.31 3.95
C GLU A 20 21.87 -1.66 3.75
N SER A 21 20.66 -1.82 4.31
CA SER A 21 19.86 -3.03 4.14
C SER A 21 19.48 -3.27 2.68
N ILE A 22 19.11 -2.21 1.96
CA ILE A 22 18.77 -2.27 0.53
C ILE A 22 20.01 -2.67 -0.26
N ASN A 23 21.15 -2.00 -0.06
CA ASN A 23 22.38 -2.30 -0.78
C ASN A 23 22.82 -3.76 -0.59
N LYS A 24 22.75 -4.28 0.65
CA LYS A 24 23.07 -5.68 0.95
C LYS A 24 22.10 -6.64 0.26
N TRP A 25 20.80 -6.34 0.30
CA TRP A 25 19.77 -7.16 -0.34
C TRP A 25 19.91 -7.17 -1.87
N VAL A 26 20.12 -6.01 -2.49
CA VAL A 26 20.29 -5.86 -3.95
C VAL A 26 21.51 -6.64 -4.43
N LYS A 27 22.63 -6.58 -3.71
CA LYS A 27 23.83 -7.34 -4.07
C LYS A 27 23.54 -8.84 -4.14
N LEU A 28 22.87 -9.39 -3.11
CA LEU A 28 22.46 -10.80 -3.09
C LEU A 28 21.43 -11.12 -4.16
N PHE A 29 20.48 -10.21 -4.41
CA PHE A 29 19.44 -10.40 -5.42
C PHE A 29 20.03 -10.46 -6.84
N ILE A 30 20.98 -9.58 -7.16
CA ILE A 30 21.66 -9.59 -8.45
C ILE A 30 22.47 -10.87 -8.61
N GLU A 31 23.28 -11.22 -7.61
CA GLU A 31 24.11 -12.44 -7.62
C GLU A 31 23.29 -13.72 -7.85
N LEU A 32 22.08 -13.80 -7.29
CA LEU A 32 21.21 -14.97 -7.42
C LEU A 32 20.41 -15.02 -8.73
N PHE A 33 20.01 -13.88 -9.28
CA PHE A 33 18.99 -13.81 -10.33
C PHE A 33 19.47 -13.24 -11.66
N GLU A 34 20.69 -12.70 -11.74
CA GLU A 34 21.20 -12.07 -12.97
C GLU A 34 21.26 -13.05 -14.14
N GLU A 35 21.73 -14.28 -13.91
CA GLU A 35 21.83 -15.34 -14.93
C GLU A 35 20.46 -15.71 -15.54
N TYR A 36 19.39 -15.60 -14.75
CA TYR A 36 18.03 -15.94 -15.16
C TYR A 36 17.29 -14.77 -15.82
N SER A 37 17.92 -13.59 -15.91
CA SER A 37 17.28 -12.37 -16.41
C SER A 37 17.87 -11.94 -17.75
N SER A 38 17.07 -12.09 -18.81
CA SER A 38 17.42 -11.57 -20.14
C SER A 38 17.62 -10.05 -20.17
N SER A 39 16.98 -9.32 -19.25
CA SER A 39 17.09 -7.86 -19.10
C SER A 39 18.17 -7.42 -18.11
N LYS A 40 19.00 -8.35 -17.59
CA LYS A 40 20.01 -8.07 -16.55
C LYS A 40 19.42 -7.35 -15.33
N LEU A 41 18.20 -7.73 -14.95
CA LEU A 41 17.47 -7.18 -13.81
C LEU A 41 17.22 -5.66 -13.88
N GLN A 42 17.21 -5.06 -15.09
CA GLN A 42 16.87 -3.65 -15.29
C GLN A 42 15.37 -3.38 -15.15
N PHE A 43 14.83 -3.64 -13.96
CA PHE A 43 13.43 -3.37 -13.64
C PHE A 43 13.29 -1.95 -13.10
N PRO A 44 12.39 -1.11 -13.68
CA PRO A 44 12.13 0.23 -13.16
C PRO A 44 11.79 0.26 -11.67
N LYS A 45 11.07 -0.76 -11.19
CA LYS A 45 10.75 -0.94 -9.77
C LYS A 45 11.98 -1.20 -8.91
N LEU A 46 12.92 -2.02 -9.38
CA LEU A 46 14.16 -2.28 -8.67
C LEU A 46 15.00 -0.99 -8.61
N HIS A 47 15.15 -0.31 -9.74
CA HIS A 47 15.86 0.97 -9.80
C HIS A 47 15.27 2.00 -8.82
N SER A 48 13.95 2.18 -8.84
CA SER A 48 13.26 3.07 -7.89
C SER A 48 13.51 2.69 -6.43
N TRP A 49 13.52 1.40 -6.11
CA TRP A 49 13.77 0.93 -4.76
C TRP A 49 15.21 1.17 -4.29
N VAL A 50 16.20 1.03 -5.18
CA VAL A 50 17.61 1.21 -4.83
C VAL A 50 18.00 2.68 -4.69
N PHE A 51 17.56 3.52 -5.63
CA PHE A 51 18.11 4.87 -5.77
C PHE A 51 17.19 5.96 -5.22
N HIS A 52 15.88 5.72 -5.17
CA HIS A 52 14.92 6.80 -4.87
C HIS A 52 14.17 6.62 -3.55
N ILE A 53 14.14 5.41 -2.97
CA ILE A 53 13.29 5.20 -1.79
C ILE A 53 13.72 6.05 -0.58
N CYS A 54 15.02 6.17 -0.32
CA CYS A 54 15.53 6.96 0.82
C CYS A 54 15.29 8.46 0.61
N SER A 55 15.51 8.97 -0.60
CA SER A 55 15.20 10.37 -0.92
C SER A 55 13.70 10.66 -0.85
N SER A 56 12.85 9.75 -1.35
CA SER A 56 11.40 9.85 -1.18
C SER A 56 10.95 9.82 0.28
N ILE A 57 11.63 9.08 1.16
CA ILE A 57 11.33 9.13 2.60
C ILE A 57 11.72 10.49 3.19
N CYS A 58 12.89 11.02 2.83
CA CYS A 58 13.32 12.33 3.32
C CYS A 58 12.37 13.45 2.90
N GLU A 59 11.89 13.42 1.66
CA GLU A 59 11.04 14.48 1.11
C GLU A 59 9.57 14.37 1.56
N PHE A 60 9.04 13.15 1.70
CA PHE A 60 7.62 12.91 1.95
C PHE A 60 7.32 12.28 3.33
N GLY A 61 8.35 12.05 4.14
CA GLY A 61 8.26 11.57 5.53
C GLY A 61 8.11 10.06 5.68
N ALA A 62 7.35 9.38 4.80
CA ALA A 62 7.15 7.94 4.88
C ALA A 62 6.87 7.30 3.52
N ILE A 63 7.29 6.03 3.37
CA ILE A 63 6.96 5.22 2.18
C ILE A 63 5.46 4.97 2.09
N ASN A 64 4.74 4.88 3.22
CA ASN A 64 3.32 4.54 3.24
C ASN A 64 2.46 5.56 2.46
N GLY A 65 2.89 6.83 2.37
CA GLY A 65 2.22 7.85 1.55
C GLY A 65 2.23 7.57 0.05
N TYR A 66 3.17 6.72 -0.41
CA TYR A 66 3.31 6.30 -1.81
C TYR A 66 2.56 5.02 -2.16
N THR A 67 2.07 4.29 -1.15
CA THR A 67 1.45 3.00 -1.41
C THR A 67 0.01 3.17 -1.88
N ILE A 68 -0.42 2.33 -2.81
CA ILE A 68 -1.81 2.27 -3.26
C ILE A 68 -2.69 1.43 -2.33
N GLU A 69 -2.19 1.03 -1.15
CA GLU A 69 -2.87 0.11 -0.24
C GLU A 69 -4.24 0.63 0.21
N THR A 70 -4.33 1.92 0.54
CA THR A 70 -5.61 2.55 0.88
C THR A 70 -6.58 2.49 -0.29
N TYR A 71 -6.13 2.82 -1.50
CA TYR A 71 -6.98 2.78 -2.69
C TYR A 71 -7.43 1.36 -3.02
N GLU A 72 -6.52 0.38 -2.97
CA GLU A 72 -6.83 -1.03 -3.19
C GLU A 72 -7.82 -1.56 -2.15
N SER A 73 -7.66 -1.20 -0.89
CA SER A 73 -8.57 -1.57 0.19
C SER A 73 -9.96 -0.98 -0.05
N LEU A 74 -10.05 0.31 -0.38
CA LEU A 74 -11.31 0.97 -0.74
C LEU A 74 -11.97 0.31 -1.96
N HIS A 75 -11.20 0.01 -3.00
CA HIS A 75 -11.72 -0.65 -4.19
C HIS A 75 -12.27 -2.06 -3.88
N LYS A 76 -11.56 -2.84 -3.06
CA LYS A 76 -12.06 -4.16 -2.59
C LYS A 76 -13.38 -4.00 -1.84
N ASP A 77 -13.46 -3.00 -0.97
CA ASP A 77 -14.59 -2.82 -0.05
C ASP A 77 -15.84 -2.21 -0.68
N TYR A 78 -15.67 -1.26 -1.60
CA TYR A 78 -16.75 -0.47 -2.16
C TYR A 78 -17.09 -0.84 -3.60
N VAL A 79 -16.18 -1.53 -4.31
CA VAL A 79 -16.44 -1.97 -5.69
C VAL A 79 -16.54 -3.49 -5.77
N GLN A 80 -15.49 -4.22 -5.41
CA GLN A 80 -15.45 -5.67 -5.64
C GLN A 80 -16.47 -6.45 -4.80
N LYS A 81 -16.56 -6.16 -3.50
CA LYS A 81 -17.53 -6.81 -2.61
C LYS A 81 -18.98 -6.51 -3.04
N PRO A 82 -19.41 -5.25 -3.23
CA PRO A 82 -20.76 -4.95 -3.71
C PRO A 82 -21.05 -5.53 -5.10
N TYR A 83 -20.09 -5.47 -6.03
CA TYR A 83 -20.23 -6.06 -7.36
C TYR A 83 -20.57 -7.55 -7.30
N LYS A 84 -19.84 -8.33 -6.50
CA LYS A 84 -20.12 -9.77 -6.30
C LYS A 84 -21.54 -10.04 -5.78
N LEU A 85 -22.08 -9.14 -4.95
CA LEU A 85 -23.43 -9.26 -4.38
C LEU A 85 -24.55 -8.92 -5.36
N THR A 86 -24.26 -8.26 -6.49
CA THR A 86 -25.30 -7.82 -7.44
C THR A 86 -25.90 -8.93 -8.30
N ASN A 87 -25.31 -10.14 -8.30
CA ASN A 87 -25.62 -11.21 -9.25
C ASN A 87 -25.57 -10.74 -10.72
N LYS A 88 -24.74 -9.74 -11.04
CA LYS A 88 -24.57 -9.13 -12.37
C LYS A 88 -25.86 -8.53 -12.99
N LYS A 89 -26.84 -8.16 -12.17
CA LYS A 89 -28.07 -7.47 -12.61
C LYS A 89 -28.10 -6.06 -12.02
N GLU A 90 -28.59 -5.06 -12.76
CA GLU A 90 -28.76 -3.67 -12.28
C GLU A 90 -27.56 -3.17 -11.43
N ILE A 91 -26.34 -3.42 -11.93
CA ILE A 91 -25.12 -3.43 -11.12
C ILE A 91 -24.91 -2.10 -10.40
N GLU A 92 -24.97 -0.98 -11.13
CA GLU A 92 -24.76 0.36 -10.58
C GLU A 92 -25.77 0.71 -9.49
N LYS A 93 -27.07 0.48 -9.76
CA LYS A 93 -28.14 0.76 -8.78
C LYS A 93 -27.96 -0.07 -7.51
N GLN A 94 -27.61 -1.34 -7.65
CA GLN A 94 -27.39 -2.23 -6.51
C GLN A 94 -26.15 -1.85 -5.72
N ILE A 95 -25.03 -1.57 -6.38
CA ILE A 95 -23.80 -1.10 -5.72
C ILE A 95 -24.09 0.19 -4.94
N MET A 96 -24.74 1.18 -5.56
CA MET A 96 -25.11 2.43 -4.89
C MET A 96 -25.99 2.19 -3.67
N LYS A 97 -26.95 1.27 -3.75
CA LYS A 97 -27.80 0.89 -2.62
C LYS A 97 -27.03 0.22 -1.49
N ILE A 98 -26.10 -0.68 -1.80
CA ILE A 98 -25.25 -1.38 -0.83
C ILE A 98 -24.33 -0.38 -0.12
N ILE A 99 -23.66 0.50 -0.87
CA ILE A 99 -22.77 1.51 -0.32
C ILE A 99 -23.53 2.47 0.60
N ARG A 100 -24.71 2.96 0.18
CA ARG A 100 -25.55 3.83 1.02
C ARG A 100 -25.92 3.18 2.35
N ARG A 101 -26.31 1.90 2.32
CA ARG A 101 -26.62 1.14 3.54
C ARG A 101 -25.41 1.00 4.46
N LYS A 102 -24.24 0.70 3.88
CA LYS A 102 -22.97 0.60 4.63
C LYS A 102 -22.63 1.93 5.32
N ALA A 103 -22.80 3.05 4.63
CA ALA A 103 -22.56 4.39 5.19
C ALA A 103 -23.48 4.70 6.38
N ILE A 104 -24.78 4.41 6.26
CA ILE A 104 -25.77 4.63 7.35
C ILE A 104 -25.39 3.80 8.60
N ILE A 105 -25.01 2.53 8.42
CA ILE A 105 -24.61 1.64 9.52
C ILE A 105 -23.40 2.21 10.25
N ILE A 106 -22.36 2.60 9.51
CA ILE A 106 -21.14 3.20 10.09
C ILE A 106 -21.48 4.45 10.89
N GLU A 107 -22.31 5.35 10.33
CA GLU A 107 -22.74 6.57 11.01
C GLU A 107 -23.53 6.29 12.30
N SER A 108 -24.44 5.30 12.28
CA SER A 108 -25.18 4.90 13.48
C SER A 108 -24.28 4.34 14.58
N SER A 109 -23.31 3.48 14.23
CA SER A 109 -22.37 2.91 15.20
C SER A 109 -21.44 3.96 15.81
N SER A 110 -21.01 4.97 15.03
CA SER A 110 -20.21 6.08 15.56
C SER A 110 -21.00 6.94 16.56
N LYS A 111 -22.29 7.17 16.33
CA LYS A 111 -23.16 7.95 17.23
C LYS A 111 -23.46 7.21 18.54
N GLU A 112 -23.58 5.89 18.51
CA GLU A 112 -23.74 5.07 19.72
C GLU A 112 -22.48 5.11 20.59
N TYR A 113 -21.29 4.99 19.99
CA TYR A 113 -20.01 5.06 20.69
C TYR A 113 -19.81 6.38 21.45
N GLN A 114 -20.20 7.51 20.84
CA GLN A 114 -20.12 8.83 21.46
C GLN A 114 -21.09 9.03 22.64
N LYS A 115 -22.17 8.26 22.73
CA LYS A 115 -23.12 8.32 23.86
C LYS A 115 -22.71 7.46 25.05
N SER A 116 -21.79 6.53 24.85
CA SER A 116 -21.27 5.61 25.87
C SER A 116 -19.98 6.07 26.56
N GLN A 117 -19.44 7.22 26.15
CA GLN A 117 -18.35 7.95 26.83
C GLN A 117 -18.93 9.09 27.66
#